data_AF-A0A9D6F4N1-F1
#
_entry.id   AF-A0A9D6F4N1-F1
#
_cell.length_a   1.000
_cell.length_b   1.000
_cell.length_c   1.000
_cell.angle_alpha   90.00
_cell.angle_beta   90.00
_cell.angle_gamma   90.00
#
_symmetry.space_group_name_H-M   'P 1'
#
loop_
_entity.id
_entity.type
_entity.pdbx_description
1 polymer ?
#
loop_
_entity_poly.entity_id
_entity_poly.type
_entity_poly.pdbx_seq_one_letter_code
_entity_poly.pdbx_strand_id
1 'polypeptide(L)'
;MIRIITYAFNKDDGLVVSRVGSEIAVPVLDFEKIGEGGDFNQPFEYHLEKMPITVIGRDWPRYKWTKKLPLELKNRHRAFWGFPALKGGPNDAAVEQS
;
A
#
# COMPACT_ATOMS: atom_id res chain seq x y z
N MET A 1 -21.24 -2.78 -12.36
CA MET A 1 -19.81 -2.87 -12.76
C MET A 1 -19.04 -3.49 -11.60
N ILE A 2 -18.28 -4.56 -11.84
CA ILE A 2 -17.51 -5.22 -10.77
C ILE A 2 -16.28 -4.35 -10.46
N ARG A 3 -16.16 -3.83 -9.23
CA ARG A 3 -14.94 -3.14 -8.77
C ARG A 3 -13.91 -4.19 -8.39
N ILE A 4 -12.77 -4.20 -9.07
CA ILE A 4 -11.64 -5.10 -8.78
C ILE A 4 -10.51 -4.27 -8.20
N ILE A 5 -9.98 -4.71 -7.05
CA ILE A 5 -8.75 -4.17 -6.48
C ILE A 5 -7.57 -5.04 -6.92
N THR A 6 -6.54 -4.37 -7.41
CA THR A 6 -5.26 -4.99 -7.78
C THR A 6 -4.13 -4.32 -7.00
N TYR A 7 -3.02 -5.02 -6.82
CA TYR A 7 -1.90 -4.52 -6.04
C TYR A 7 -0.60 -4.63 -6.81
N ALA A 8 0.31 -3.69 -6.57
CA ALA A 8 1.68 -3.74 -7.04
C ALA A 8 2.60 -3.27 -5.93
N PHE A 9 3.87 -3.66 -6.00
CA PHE A 9 4.93 -3.06 -5.21
C PHE A 9 5.98 -2.47 -6.14
N ASN A 10 6.56 -1.35 -5.75
CA ASN A 10 7.73 -0.80 -6.40
C ASN A 10 8.95 -1.62 -6.02
N LYS A 11 9.72 -2.06 -7.02
CA LYS A 11 10.90 -2.92 -6.83
C LYS A 11 12.07 -2.19 -6.16
N ASP A 12 12.10 -0.86 -6.21
CA ASP A 12 13.25 -0.08 -5.75
C ASP A 12 13.16 0.23 -4.23
N ASP A 13 11.99 0.64 -3.76
CA ASP A 13 11.74 1.07 -2.37
C ASP A 13 10.80 0.12 -1.59
N GLY A 14 10.24 -0.90 -2.25
CA GLY A 14 9.30 -1.84 -1.65
C GLY A 14 7.91 -1.26 -1.40
N LEU A 15 7.62 -0.01 -1.80
CA LEU A 15 6.34 0.64 -1.53
C LEU A 15 5.20 -0.06 -2.27
N VAL A 16 4.12 -0.30 -1.53
CA VAL A 16 2.95 -1.00 -2.05
C VAL A 16 1.88 -0.02 -2.45
N VAL A 17 1.35 -0.21 -3.65
CA VAL A 17 0.22 0.55 -4.20
C VAL A 17 -0.94 -0.39 -4.49
N SER A 18 -2.15 0.13 -4.44
CA SER A 18 -3.33 -0.58 -4.93
C SER A 18 -4.07 0.23 -5.98
N ARG A 19 -4.74 -0.44 -6.92
CA ARG A 19 -5.43 0.17 -8.05
C ARG A 19 -6.87 -0.31 -8.13
N VAL A 20 -7.77 0.64 -8.39
CA VAL A 20 -9.17 0.40 -8.74
C VAL A 20 -9.52 1.27 -9.95
N GLY A 21 -9.79 0.65 -11.10
CA GLY A 21 -10.08 1.39 -12.34
C GLY A 21 -8.87 2.20 -12.84
N SER A 22 -9.02 3.52 -12.92
CA SER A 22 -7.98 4.47 -13.35
C SER A 22 -7.32 5.22 -12.19
N GLU A 23 -7.62 4.83 -10.96
CA GLU A 23 -7.09 5.44 -9.74
C GLU A 23 -6.19 4.45 -8.98
N ILE A 24 -5.20 5.00 -8.29
CA ILE A 24 -4.27 4.28 -7.42
C ILE A 24 -4.30 4.87 -6.00
N ALA A 25 -3.96 4.05 -5.02
CA ALA A 25 -3.72 4.43 -3.64
C ALA A 25 -2.22 4.29 -3.38
N VAL A 26 -1.56 5.40 -3.08
CA VAL A 26 -0.11 5.51 -2.89
C VAL A 26 0.17 5.84 -1.42
N PRO A 27 1.16 5.20 -0.78
CA PRO A 27 1.60 5.59 0.55
C PRO A 27 2.35 6.92 0.48
N VAL A 28 1.88 7.89 1.24
CA VAL A 28 2.50 9.22 1.39
C VAL A 28 2.98 9.33 2.82
N LEU A 29 4.25 9.73 2.96
CA LEU A 29 4.88 9.91 4.26
C LEU A 29 4.24 11.11 4.98
N ASP A 30 3.85 10.90 6.23
CA ASP A 30 3.27 11.94 7.07
C ASP A 30 4.39 12.76 7.73
N PHE A 31 4.86 13.79 7.02
CA PHE A 31 5.97 14.63 7.49
C PHE A 31 5.63 15.44 8.74
N GLU A 32 4.35 15.75 8.98
CA GLU A 32 3.92 16.51 10.17
C GLU A 32 4.11 15.72 11.46
N LYS A 33 4.13 14.38 11.35
CA LYS A 33 4.39 13.48 12.47
C LYS A 33 5.87 13.19 12.71
N ILE A 34 6.73 13.61 11.80
CA ILE A 34 8.16 13.71 12.04
C ILE A 34 8.31 15.05 12.78
N GLY A 35 8.19 15.03 14.11
CA GLY A 35 8.02 16.23 14.95
C GLY A 35 8.99 17.38 14.65
N GLU A 36 8.66 18.59 15.13
CA GLU A 36 9.47 19.80 14.95
C GLU A 36 10.93 19.54 15.37
N GLY A 37 11.83 19.40 14.40
CA GLY A 37 13.23 19.05 14.61
C GLY A 37 13.74 17.84 13.83
N GLY A 38 12.89 17.11 13.13
CA GLY A 38 13.33 15.98 12.30
C GLY A 38 13.75 14.78 13.14
N ASP A 39 12.96 14.40 14.15
CA ASP A 39 13.24 13.18 14.92
C ASP A 39 12.94 11.93 14.08
N PHE A 40 13.94 11.51 13.31
CA PHE A 40 13.91 10.29 12.48
C PHE A 40 13.97 8.99 13.32
N ASN A 41 13.95 9.08 14.65
CA ASN A 41 13.90 7.89 15.53
C ASN A 41 12.47 7.41 15.79
N GLN A 42 11.45 8.19 15.43
CA GLN A 42 10.05 7.77 15.49
C GLN A 42 9.71 6.84 14.31
N PRO A 43 8.79 5.88 14.46
CA PRO A 43 8.31 5.08 13.34
C PRO A 43 7.72 5.99 12.25
N PHE A 44 8.21 5.87 11.02
CA PHE A 44 7.64 6.61 9.90
C PHE A 44 6.17 6.20 9.69
N GLU A 45 5.27 7.15 9.90
CA GLU A 45 3.85 6.97 9.61
C GLU A 45 3.54 7.33 8.15
N TYR A 46 2.70 6.50 7.53
CA TYR A 46 2.23 6.73 6.17
C TYR A 46 0.71 6.70 6.15
N HIS A 47 0.12 7.56 5.34
CA HIS A 47 -1.28 7.49 4.96
C HIS A 47 -1.40 7.14 3.47
N LEU A 48 -2.56 6.62 3.07
CA LEU A 48 -2.83 6.35 1.66
C LEU A 48 -3.49 7.57 1.05
N GLU A 49 -2.97 8.02 -0.09
CA GLU A 49 -3.57 9.07 -0.89
C GLU A 49 -4.05 8.51 -2.23
N LYS A 50 -5.20 9.00 -2.68
CA LYS A 50 -5.79 8.62 -3.96
C LYS A 50 -5.22 9.49 -5.06
N MET A 51 -4.67 8.88 -6.10
CA MET A 51 -4.10 9.58 -7.25
C MET A 51 -4.53 8.96 -8.58
N PRO A 52 -4.49 9.70 -9.70
CA PRO A 52 -4.63 9.12 -11.03
C PRO A 52 -3.49 8.15 -11.35
N ILE A 53 -3.76 7.05 -12.06
CA ILE A 53 -2.74 6.07 -12.46
C ILE A 53 -1.62 6.67 -13.33
N THR A 54 -1.90 7.80 -13.99
CA THR A 54 -0.91 8.49 -14.83
C THR A 54 0.28 9.02 -14.03
N VAL A 55 0.13 9.24 -12.72
CA VAL A 55 1.22 9.70 -11.83
C VAL A 55 2.37 8.70 -11.80
N ILE A 56 2.10 7.40 -11.84
CA ILE A 56 3.14 6.35 -11.86
C ILE A 56 3.52 5.91 -13.29
N GLY A 57 3.09 6.65 -14.32
CA GLY A 57 3.28 6.24 -15.71
C GLY A 57 4.75 6.11 -16.12
N ARG A 58 5.61 7.03 -15.67
CA ARG A 58 7.07 6.98 -15.93
C ARG A 58 7.76 5.85 -15.16
N ASP A 59 7.28 5.55 -13.95
CA ASP A 59 7.83 4.52 -13.07
C ASP A 59 7.17 3.16 -13.25
N TRP A 60 6.26 3.02 -14.22
CA TRP A 60 5.53 1.78 -14.49
C TRP A 60 6.41 0.53 -14.59
N PRO A 61 7.59 0.56 -15.24
CA PRO A 61 8.49 -0.61 -15.29
C PRO A 61 9.05 -1.05 -13.93
N ARG A 62 9.03 -0.17 -12.93
CA ARG A 62 9.51 -0.41 -11.57
C ARG A 62 8.44 -1.09 -10.70
N TYR A 63 7.17 -1.00 -11.08
CA TYR A 63 6.09 -1.68 -10.36
C TYR A 63 5.92 -3.12 -10.81
N LYS A 64 5.84 -4.03 -9.84
CA LYS A 64 5.50 -5.44 -10.07
C LYS A 64 4.12 -5.74 -9.50
N TRP A 65 3.17 -6.03 -10.38
CA TRP A 65 1.82 -6.44 -10.00
C TRP A 65 1.84 -7.81 -9.30
N THR A 66 1.15 -7.92 -8.18
CA THR A 66 1.17 -9.13 -7.34
C THR A 66 -0.17 -9.36 -6.66
N LYS A 67 -0.48 -10.64 -6.42
CA LYS A 67 -1.55 -11.07 -5.51
C LYS A 67 -1.02 -11.46 -4.12
N LYS A 68 0.30 -11.59 -4.00
CA LYS A 68 1.03 -11.98 -2.79
C LYS A 68 1.51 -10.72 -2.08
N LEU A 69 0.69 -10.25 -1.14
CA LEU A 69 1.02 -9.20 -0.18
C LEU A 69 0.55 -9.68 1.20
N PRO A 70 1.21 -9.23 2.29
CA PRO A 70 0.75 -9.48 3.65
C PRO A 70 -0.73 -9.10 3.82
N LEU A 71 -1.45 -9.90 4.60
CA LEU A 71 -2.89 -9.75 4.80
C LEU A 71 -3.24 -8.38 5.38
N GLU A 72 -2.48 -7.93 6.37
CA GLU A 72 -2.68 -6.62 7.00
C GLU A 72 -2.61 -5.50 5.97
N LEU A 73 -1.60 -5.53 5.10
CA LEU A 73 -1.40 -4.53 4.07
C LEU A 73 -2.53 -4.56 3.03
N LYS A 74 -2.96 -5.75 2.59
CA LYS A 74 -4.14 -5.89 1.74
C LYS A 74 -5.36 -5.27 2.39
N ASN A 75 -5.58 -5.54 3.68
CA ASN A 75 -6.74 -5.03 4.41
C ASN A 75 -6.69 -3.51 4.59
N ARG A 76 -5.51 -2.91 4.80
CA ARG A 76 -5.30 -1.47 4.81
C ARG A 76 -5.73 -0.82 3.50
N HIS A 77 -5.25 -1.34 2.37
CA HIS A 77 -5.65 -0.86 1.05
C HIS A 77 -7.14 -1.14 0.75
N ARG A 78 -7.70 -2.27 1.20
CA ARG A 78 -9.12 -2.57 1.03
C ARG A 78 -10.01 -1.60 1.80
N ALA A 79 -9.67 -1.30 3.05
CA ALA A 79 -10.37 -0.32 3.86
C ALA A 79 -10.38 1.05 3.17
N PHE A 80 -9.23 1.50 2.65
CA PHE A 80 -9.12 2.75 1.89
C PHE A 80 -10.08 2.84 0.70
N TRP A 81 -10.26 1.72 -0.03
CA TRP A 81 -11.16 1.67 -1.19
C TRP A 81 -12.63 1.34 -0.86
N GLY A 82 -12.95 1.11 0.41
CA GLY A 82 -14.28 0.69 0.88
C GLY A 82 -14.61 -0.78 0.58
N PHE A 83 -13.61 -1.65 0.47
CA PHE A 83 -13.80 -3.10 0.32
C PHE A 83 -13.83 -3.79 1.68
N PRO A 84 -14.65 -4.85 1.86
CA PRO A 84 -14.66 -5.65 3.08
C PRO A 84 -13.28 -6.27 3.37
N ALA A 85 -12.85 -6.36 4.63
CA ALA A 85 -11.59 -7.00 4.97
C ALA A 85 -11.55 -8.48 4.53
N LEU A 86 -10.37 -8.95 4.14
CA LEU A 86 -10.10 -10.37 3.95
C LEU A 86 -9.86 -10.99 5.32
N LYS A 87 -10.48 -12.15 5.56
CA LYS A 87 -10.17 -13.00 6.72
C LYS A 87 -8.96 -13.85 6.34
N GLY A 88 -7.94 -13.88 7.20
CA GLY A 88 -6.71 -14.63 6.95
C GLY A 88 -7.00 -16.11 6.77
N GLY A 89 -6.29 -16.74 5.83
CA GLY A 89 -6.24 -18.19 5.77
C GLY A 89 -5.23 -18.73 6.79
N PRO A 90 -5.23 -20.04 7.09
CA PRO A 90 -4.30 -20.65 8.06
C PRO A 90 -2.80 -20.45 7.75
N ASN A 91 -2.45 -19.92 6.58
CA ASN A 91 -1.07 -19.66 6.16
C ASN A 91 -0.58 -18.21 6.40
N ASP A 92 -1.43 -17.30 6.90
CA ASP A 92 -1.06 -15.89 7.10
C ASP A 92 -0.49 -15.60 8.50
N ALA A 93 -0.45 -16.59 9.40
CA ALA A 93 0.02 -16.47 10.79
C ALA A 93 1.53 -16.73 10.99
N ALA A 94 2.29 -16.99 9.92
CA ALA A 94 3.67 -17.50 10.02
C ALA A 94 4.77 -16.42 9.88
N VAL A 95 4.43 -15.13 9.97
CA VAL A 95 5.43 -14.04 9.93
C VAL A 95 5.33 -13.21 11.20
N GLU A 96 5.45 -13.87 12.35
CA GLU A 96 5.84 -13.24 13.60
C GLU A 96 6.82 -14.17 14.30
N GLN A 97 7.93 -13.58 14.75
CA GLN A 97 9.01 -14.14 15.59
C GLN A 97 10.18 -14.81 14.85
N SER A 98 11.19 -13.99 14.55
CA SER A 98 12.61 -14.35 14.61
C SER A 98 13.32 -13.37 15.53
#